data_AF-A0A1F6NVR6-F1
#
_entry.id   AF-A0A1F6NVR6-F1
#
_cell.length_a   1.000
_cell.length_b   1.000
_cell.length_c   1.000
_cell.angle_alpha   90.00
_cell.angle_beta   90.00
_cell.angle_gamma   90.00
#
_symmetry.space_group_name_H-M   'P 1'
#
loop_
_entity.id
_entity.type
_entity.pdbx_description
1 polymer ?
#
loop_
_entity_poly.entity_id
_entity_poly.type
_entity_poly.pdbx_seq_one_letter_code
_entity_poly.pdbx_strand_id
1 'polypeptide(L)'
;MLTAKIQQTFNRAYRYFVVQKDPVFIKQKYGIPDRLDWTVEITPDGWFVAECKDLSGIFTQAQSKKELLDMVNDAVLTYFGVPKRESDFIFNEFRMANNEVIRYEAQLQTQPT
;
A
#
# COMPACT_ATOMS: atom_id res chain seq x y z
N MET A 1 -13.93 -12.72 -11.87
CA MET A 1 -13.47 -11.35 -12.18
C MET A 1 -14.30 -10.22 -11.55
N LEU A 2 -15.52 -10.44 -11.05
CA LEU A 2 -16.31 -9.38 -10.38
C LEU A 2 -15.85 -9.04 -8.95
N THR A 3 -15.23 -9.99 -8.24
CA THR A 3 -14.93 -9.87 -6.80
C THR A 3 -13.79 -8.90 -6.46
N ALA A 4 -12.76 -8.80 -7.31
CA ALA A 4 -11.59 -7.94 -7.03
C ALA A 4 -11.92 -6.44 -7.14
N LYS A 5 -12.73 -6.03 -8.13
CA LYS A 5 -13.16 -4.63 -8.28
C LYS A 5 -14.04 -4.15 -7.13
N ILE A 6 -14.91 -5.02 -6.62
CA ILE A 6 -15.78 -4.70 -5.49
C ILE A 6 -14.92 -4.47 -4.23
N GLN A 7 -13.93 -5.33 -3.98
CA GLN A 7 -13.02 -5.20 -2.83
C GLN A 7 -12.20 -3.90 -2.87
N GLN A 8 -11.66 -3.53 -4.03
CA GLN A 8 -10.89 -2.29 -4.20
C GLN A 8 -11.72 -1.02 -4.01
N THR A 9 -12.97 -1.02 -4.50
CA THR A 9 -13.86 0.13 -4.36
C THR A 9 -14.30 0.31 -2.90
N PHE A 10 -14.52 -0.79 -2.17
CA PHE A 10 -14.84 -0.77 -0.75
C PHE A 10 -13.70 -0.22 0.12
N ASN A 11 -12.44 -0.63 -0.13
CA ASN A 11 -11.28 -0.12 0.61
C ASN A 11 -11.18 1.41 0.53
N ARG A 12 -11.45 2.01 -0.64
CA ARG A 12 -11.38 3.48 -0.82
C ARG A 12 -12.50 4.22 -0.10
N ALA A 13 -13.72 3.68 -0.07
CA ALA A 13 -14.84 4.27 0.65
C ALA A 13 -14.69 4.11 2.18
N TYR A 14 -14.07 3.02 2.64
CA TYR A 14 -13.81 2.76 4.06
C TYR A 14 -12.95 3.85 4.72
N ARG A 15 -12.01 4.46 3.98
CA ARG A 15 -11.19 5.60 4.43
C ARG A 15 -12.01 6.80 4.92
N TYR A 16 -13.22 6.99 4.39
CA TYR A 16 -14.09 8.10 4.80
C TYR A 16 -14.79 7.85 6.14
N PHE A 17 -14.94 6.59 6.56
CA PHE A 17 -15.74 6.21 7.73
C PHE A 17 -14.90 5.68 8.90
N VAL A 18 -13.61 5.43 8.70
CA VAL A 18 -12.73 4.91 9.75
C VAL A 18 -11.65 5.91 10.10
N VAL A 19 -11.59 6.26 11.39
CA VAL A 19 -10.51 7.06 11.95
C VAL A 19 -9.23 6.25 11.84
N GLN A 20 -8.42 6.64 10.87
CA GLN A 20 -7.11 6.06 10.62
C GLN A 20 -6.20 6.38 11.79
N LYS A 21 -5.62 5.36 12.42
CA LYS A 21 -4.59 5.58 13.44
C LYS A 21 -3.30 6.03 12.77
N ASP A 22 -2.49 6.76 13.52
CA ASP A 22 -1.18 7.23 13.06
C ASP A 22 -0.32 6.05 12.54
N PRO A 23 0.17 6.11 11.28
CA PRO A 23 1.08 5.11 10.73
C PRO A 23 2.29 4.80 11.62
N VAL A 24 2.86 5.81 12.31
CA VAL A 24 3.99 5.60 13.21
C VAL A 24 3.58 4.72 14.39
N PHE A 25 2.42 5.00 14.98
CA PHE A 25 1.86 4.18 16.05
C PHE A 25 1.57 2.75 15.60
N ILE A 26 1.02 2.56 14.38
CA ILE A 26 0.73 1.24 13.83
C ILE A 26 2.01 0.43 13.62
N LYS A 27 3.04 1.04 13.03
CA LYS A 27 4.33 0.37 12.84
C LYS A 27 4.94 -0.08 14.17
N GLN A 28 4.94 0.78 15.18
CA GLN A 28 5.44 0.44 16.52
C GLN A 28 4.62 -0.67 17.18
N LYS A 29 3.29 -0.59 17.14
CA LYS A 29 2.39 -1.55 17.79
C LYS A 29 2.52 -2.97 17.21
N TYR A 30 2.70 -3.07 15.89
CA TYR A 30 2.73 -4.35 15.17
C TYR A 30 4.13 -4.81 14.77
N GLY A 31 5.18 -4.07 15.14
CA GLY A 31 6.56 -4.40 14.81
C GLY A 31 6.87 -4.32 13.32
N ILE A 32 6.21 -3.41 12.60
CA ILE A 32 6.39 -3.23 11.16
C ILE A 32 7.65 -2.37 10.94
N PRO A 33 8.61 -2.81 10.11
CA PRO A 33 9.77 -2.00 9.76
C PRO A 33 9.37 -0.66 9.12
N ASP A 34 10.17 0.37 9.38
CA ASP A 34 9.94 1.69 8.78
C ASP A 34 10.12 1.69 7.27
N ARG A 35 10.97 0.78 6.78
CA ARG A 35 11.32 0.58 5.38
C ARG A 35 11.36 -0.90 5.07
N LEU A 36 10.93 -1.23 3.86
CA LEU A 36 11.01 -2.56 3.28
C LEU A 36 11.59 -2.40 1.88
N ASP A 37 12.47 -3.31 1.50
CA ASP A 37 13.06 -3.36 0.17
C ASP A 37 12.17 -4.17 -0.78
N TRP A 38 11.99 -3.65 -1.99
CA TRP A 38 11.11 -4.22 -3.01
C TRP A 38 11.77 -4.26 -4.37
N THR A 39 11.57 -5.36 -5.08
CA THR A 39 11.79 -5.42 -6.53
C THR A 39 10.48 -5.19 -7.24
N VAL A 40 10.49 -4.36 -8.28
CA VAL A 40 9.34 -4.15 -9.15
C VAL A 40 9.72 -4.37 -10.59
N GLU A 41 8.93 -5.19 -11.26
CA GLU A 41 9.02 -5.48 -12.68
C GLU A 41 7.76 -5.01 -13.38
N ILE A 42 7.90 -4.52 -14.61
CA ILE A 42 6.78 -4.20 -15.48
C ILE A 42 6.67 -5.31 -16.52
N THR A 43 5.55 -6.02 -16.53
CA THR A 43 5.30 -7.10 -17.47
C THR A 43 4.99 -6.57 -18.88
N PRO A 44 5.13 -7.37 -19.94
CA PRO A 44 4.82 -6.95 -21.31
C PRO A 44 3.38 -6.48 -21.53
N ASP A 45 2.43 -6.96 -20.71
CA ASP A 45 1.02 -6.56 -20.70
C ASP A 45 0.73 -5.36 -19.76
N GLY A 46 1.77 -4.72 -19.23
CA GLY A 46 1.68 -3.44 -18.51
C GLY A 46 1.34 -3.55 -17.02
N TRP A 47 1.44 -4.73 -16.42
CA TRP A 47 1.28 -4.89 -14.97
C TRP A 47 2.58 -4.58 -14.24
N PHE A 48 2.45 -3.90 -13.12
CA PHE A 48 3.49 -3.79 -12.12
C PHE A 48 3.42 -5.00 -11.21
N VAL A 49 4.53 -5.70 -11.06
CA VAL A 49 4.69 -6.86 -10.20
C VAL A 49 5.73 -6.52 -9.13
N ALA A 50 5.36 -6.56 -7.86
CA ALA A 50 6.21 -6.20 -6.74
C ALA A 50 6.43 -7.39 -5.78
N GLU A 51 7.68 -7.63 -5.41
CA GLU A 51 8.09 -8.64 -4.42
C GLU A 51 8.90 -7.98 -3.31
N CYS A 52 8.57 -8.29 -2.04
CA CYS A 52 9.34 -7.80 -0.90
C CYS A 52 10.57 -8.70 -0.68
N LYS A 53 11.75 -8.09 -0.51
CA LYS A 53 13.00 -8.82 -0.25
C LYS A 53 13.25 -9.08 1.23
N ASP A 54 12.69 -8.25 2.09
CA ASP A 54 12.84 -8.38 3.54
C ASP A 54 11.84 -9.36 4.17
N LEU A 55 10.68 -9.55 3.53
CA LEU A 55 9.58 -10.38 4.03
C LEU A 55 9.24 -11.48 3.03
N SER A 56 9.50 -12.73 3.43
CA SER A 56 9.26 -13.90 2.57
C SER A 56 7.78 -14.07 2.24
N GLY A 57 7.47 -14.31 0.97
CA GLY A 57 6.12 -14.63 0.52
C GLY A 57 5.19 -13.43 0.33
N ILE A 58 5.71 -12.20 0.41
CA ILE A 58 4.95 -11.01 0.03
C ILE A 58 5.19 -10.69 -1.45
N PHE A 59 4.13 -10.89 -2.23
CA PHE A 59 4.08 -10.58 -3.65
C PHE A 59 2.76 -9.89 -3.98
N THR A 60 2.79 -8.81 -4.75
CA THR A 60 1.61 -8.04 -5.15
C THR A 60 1.71 -7.60 -6.61
N GLN A 61 0.58 -7.30 -7.23
CA GLN A 61 0.56 -6.77 -8.59
C GLN A 61 -0.57 -5.76 -8.78
N ALA A 62 -0.37 -4.84 -9.72
CA ALA A 62 -1.35 -3.80 -10.04
C ALA A 62 -1.16 -3.29 -11.48
N GLN A 63 -2.18 -2.63 -12.05
CA GLN A 63 -2.09 -2.02 -13.39
C GLN A 63 -1.64 -0.55 -13.35
N SER A 64 -1.48 0.02 -12.16
CA SER A 64 -0.98 1.39 -12.00
C SER A 64 -0.09 1.51 -10.77
N LYS A 65 0.83 2.49 -10.80
CA LYS A 65 1.71 2.82 -9.67
C LYS A 65 0.93 3.10 -8.37
N LYS A 66 -0.21 3.80 -8.48
CA LYS A 66 -1.06 4.13 -7.34
C LYS A 66 -1.69 2.87 -6.72
N GLU A 67 -2.29 2.04 -7.56
CA GLU A 67 -2.89 0.77 -7.14
C GLU A 67 -1.82 -0.17 -6.56
N LEU A 68 -0.60 -0.17 -7.11
CA LEU A 68 0.51 -0.95 -6.57
C LEU A 68 0.81 -0.54 -5.12
N LEU A 69 0.82 0.76 -4.82
CA LEU A 69 1.04 1.26 -3.47
C LEU A 69 -0.09 0.87 -2.51
N ASP A 70 -1.35 0.90 -2.97
CA ASP A 70 -2.49 0.38 -2.19
C ASP A 70 -2.32 -1.12 -1.91
N MET A 71 -1.94 -1.92 -2.92
CA MET A 71 -1.72 -3.37 -2.79
C MET A 71 -0.54 -3.70 -1.87
N VAL A 72 0.55 -2.93 -1.93
CA VAL A 72 1.69 -3.05 -1.02
C VAL A 72 1.27 -2.80 0.41
N ASN A 73 0.51 -1.73 0.68
CA ASN A 73 0.02 -1.45 2.02
C ASN A 73 -0.88 -2.57 2.54
N ASP A 74 -1.84 -3.03 1.74
CA ASP A 74 -2.75 -4.13 2.11
C ASP A 74 -1.98 -5.43 2.41
N ALA A 75 -0.98 -5.76 1.59
CA ALA A 75 -0.17 -6.96 1.77
C ALA A 75 0.70 -6.90 3.02
N VAL A 76 1.36 -5.76 3.29
CA VAL A 76 2.17 -5.61 4.50
C VAL A 76 1.30 -5.62 5.75
N LEU A 77 0.19 -4.88 5.77
CA LEU A 77 -0.74 -4.90 6.89
C LEU A 77 -1.30 -6.30 7.15
N THR A 78 -1.62 -7.05 6.09
CA THR A 78 -2.08 -8.44 6.20
C THR A 78 -0.98 -9.36 6.75
N TYR A 79 0.25 -9.21 6.28
CA TYR A 79 1.39 -10.00 6.76
C TYR A 79 1.63 -9.84 8.27
N PHE A 80 1.52 -8.61 8.78
CA PHE A 80 1.66 -8.31 10.21
C PHE A 80 0.37 -8.49 11.02
N GLY A 81 -0.70 -9.00 10.42
CA GLY A 81 -1.98 -9.26 11.10
C GLY A 81 -2.66 -7.98 11.61
N VAL A 82 -2.45 -6.84 10.94
CA VAL A 82 -3.09 -5.58 11.30
C VAL A 82 -4.55 -5.59 10.86
N PRO A 83 -5.51 -5.44 11.78
CA PRO A 83 -6.91 -5.34 11.40
C PRO A 83 -7.17 -4.07 10.58
N LYS A 84 -7.87 -4.18 9.45
CA LYS A 84 -8.22 -3.03 8.57
C LYS A 84 -8.91 -1.87 9.29
N ARG A 85 -9.64 -2.16 10.38
CA ARG A 85 -10.29 -1.14 11.23
C ARG A 85 -9.30 -0.25 11.98
N GLU A 86 -8.03 -0.67 12.10
CA GLU A 86 -6.99 0.10 12.78
C GLU A 86 -6.20 0.97 11.80
N SER A 87 -5.95 0.45 10.59
CA SER A 87 -5.24 1.16 9.54
C SER A 87 -5.45 0.44 8.20
N ASP A 88 -5.45 1.22 7.12
CA ASP A 88 -5.41 0.71 5.74
C ASP A 88 -4.22 1.26 4.92
N PHE A 89 -3.33 2.04 5.56
CA PHE A 89 -2.08 2.53 4.98
C PHE A 89 -1.01 2.78 6.05
N ILE A 90 0.25 2.48 5.71
CA ILE A 90 1.44 2.68 6.56
C ILE A 90 2.63 3.25 5.79
N PHE A 91 2.62 3.17 4.45
CA PHE A 91 3.64 3.72 3.57
C PHE A 91 3.05 4.79 2.66
N ASN A 92 3.63 5.99 2.75
CA ASN A 92 3.32 7.11 1.85
C ASN A 92 4.19 7.09 0.59
N GLU A 93 5.31 6.37 0.64
CA GLU A 93 6.23 6.19 -0.48
C GLU A 93 6.69 4.74 -0.56
N PHE A 94 6.99 4.33 -1.78
CA PHE A 94 7.46 3.01 -2.15
C PHE A 94 8.72 3.20 -3.01
N ARG A 95 9.83 2.61 -2.58
CA ARG A 95 11.11 2.68 -3.29
C ARG A 95 11.33 1.42 -4.09
N MET A 96 11.60 1.59 -5.36
CA MET A 96 11.96 0.52 -6.28
C MET A 96 13.48 0.31 -6.24
N ALA A 97 13.92 -0.91 -6.53
CA ALA A 97 15.34 -1.27 -6.60
C ALA A 97 16.17 -0.42 -7.59
N ASN A 98 15.55 0.19 -8.59
CA ASN A 98 16.17 1.13 -9.55
C ASN A 98 16.27 2.57 -9.02
N ASN A 99 16.10 2.79 -7.70
CA ASN A 99 16.03 4.10 -7.04
C ASN A 99 14.81 4.98 -7.43
N GLU A 100 13.85 4.48 -8.20
CA GLU A 100 12.59 5.20 -8.43
C GLU A 100 11.72 5.18 -7.17
N VAL A 101 11.09 6.31 -6.86
CA VAL A 101 10.21 6.43 -5.70
C VAL A 101 8.78 6.69 -6.18
N ILE A 102 7.88 5.75 -5.92
CA ILE A 102 6.44 5.93 -6.11
C ILE A 102 5.89 6.55 -4.83
N ARG A 103 5.40 7.78 -4.91
CA ARG A 103 4.77 8.47 -3.77
C ARG A 103 3.26 8.51 -3.94
N TYR A 104 2.52 8.51 -2.84
CA TYR A 104 1.18 9.08 -2.86
C TYR A 104 1.32 10.55 -3.24
N GLU A 105 0.92 10.90 -4.47
CA GLU A 105 0.46 12.24 -4.76
C GLU A 105 -0.89 12.40 -4.06
N ALA A 106 -0.85 12.66 -2.75
CA ALA A 106 -1.95 13.38 -2.15
C ALA A 106 -2.00 14.71 -2.90
N GLN A 107 -2.96 14.87 -3.80
CA GLN A 107 -3.59 16.18 -3.90
C GLN A 107 -4.07 16.47 -2.49
N LEU A 108 -3.21 17.11 -1.68
CA LEU A 108 -3.62 17.90 -0.56
C LEU A 108 -4.57 18.91 -1.20
N GLN A 109 -5.86 18.57 -1.24
CA GLN A 109 -6.90 19.56 -1.40
C GLN A 109 -6.78 20.40 -0.12
N THR A 110 -5.86 21.35 -0.15
CA THR A 110 -5.94 22.52 0.70
C THR A 110 -7.31 23.09 0.40
N GLN A 111 -8.23 22.97 1.35
CA GLN A 111 -9.44 23.77 1.34
C GLN A 111 -9.01 25.22 1.09
N PRO A 112 -9.61 25.92 0.12
CA PRO A 112 -9.41 27.36 0.04
C PRO A 112 -9.98 27.96 1.32
N THR A 113 -9.11 28.64 2.07
CA THR A 113 -9.47 29.54 3.17
C THR A 113 -10.33 30.69 2.66
#